data_AF-A0A7K8A1R2-F1
#
_entry.id   AF-A0A7K8A1R2-F1
#
_cell.length_a   1.000
_cell.length_b   1.000
_cell.length_c   1.000
_cell.angle_alpha   90.00
_cell.angle_beta   90.00
_cell.angle_gamma   90.00
#
_symmetry.space_group_name_H-M   'P 1'
#
loop_
_entity.id
_entity.type
_entity.pdbx_description
1 polymer ?
#
loop_
_entity_poly.entity_id
_entity_poly.type
_entity_poly.pdbx_seq_one_letter_code
_entity_poly.pdbx_strand_id
1 'polypeptide(L)'
;EILNLDMKPGNTLKVKGKISADTLGFSINLGCSSKDLALHFNPRFNESVIVCNSKCSDSWQAEHRDRHLPFFRGCTVKFFIEMLSDKFRVKLPDGHEVVFPNRHGYRKISYVSVKGGFKIVSFKL
;
A
#
# COMPACT_ATOMS: atom_id res chain seq x y z
N GLU A 1 6.82 12.16 -1.19
CA GLU A 1 6.42 11.31 -2.34
C GLU A 1 7.68 10.86 -3.06
N ILE A 2 7.62 9.75 -3.80
CA ILE A 2 8.71 9.28 -4.66
C ILE A 2 8.17 9.24 -6.09
N LEU A 3 8.86 9.94 -6.98
CA LEU A 3 8.57 10.00 -8.41
C LEU A 3 9.59 9.15 -9.18
N ASN A 4 9.25 8.78 -10.41
CA ASN A 4 10.11 8.01 -11.31
C ASN A 4 10.54 6.65 -10.76
N LEU A 5 9.66 5.99 -9.99
CA LEU A 5 9.88 4.58 -9.66
C LEU A 5 9.83 3.73 -10.95
N ASP A 6 10.61 2.66 -11.02
CA ASP A 6 10.55 1.70 -12.13
C ASP A 6 10.14 0.31 -11.64
N MET A 7 9.04 0.26 -10.86
CA MET A 7 8.50 -1.01 -10.37
C MET A 7 7.64 -1.66 -11.45
N LYS A 8 8.01 -2.88 -11.83
CA LYS A 8 7.37 -3.70 -12.87
C LYS A 8 6.91 -5.04 -12.28
N PRO A 9 6.08 -5.81 -12.99
CA PRO A 9 5.76 -7.17 -12.60
C PRO A 9 7.01 -8.01 -12.27
N GLY A 10 6.99 -8.72 -11.16
CA GLY A 10 8.11 -9.46 -10.58
C GLY A 10 8.95 -8.67 -9.57
N ASN A 11 8.79 -7.35 -9.46
CA ASN A 11 9.49 -6.57 -8.44
C ASN A 11 8.75 -6.58 -7.10
N THR A 12 9.51 -6.47 -6.02
CA THR A 12 9.00 -6.40 -4.65
C THR A 12 9.50 -5.16 -3.94
N LEU A 13 8.59 -4.22 -3.70
CA LEU A 13 8.86 -3.06 -2.89
C LEU A 13 8.81 -3.44 -1.40
N LYS A 14 9.90 -3.18 -0.69
CA LYS A 14 10.00 -3.37 0.77
C LYS A 14 9.96 -2.01 1.46
N VAL A 15 8.97 -1.86 2.34
CA VAL A 15 8.70 -0.62 3.08
C VAL A 15 8.80 -0.92 4.57
N LYS A 16 9.70 -0.25 5.27
CA LYS A 16 9.80 -0.27 6.73
C LYS A 16 9.47 1.11 7.26
N GLY A 17 8.65 1.18 8.31
CA GLY A 17 8.32 2.46 8.93
C GLY A 17 7.74 2.34 10.33
N LYS A 18 7.73 3.47 11.02
CA LYS A 18 7.16 3.61 12.36
C LYS A 18 5.74 4.16 12.23
N ILE A 19 4.80 3.47 12.86
CA ILE A 19 3.41 3.89 12.95
C ILE A 19 3.29 4.87 14.12
N SER A 20 2.65 6.02 13.93
CA SER A 20 2.43 6.98 15.01
C SER A 20 1.52 6.38 16.10
N ALA A 21 1.70 6.78 17.36
CA ALA A 21 0.94 6.24 18.49
C ALA A 21 -0.52 6.71 18.53
N ASP A 22 -0.80 7.84 17.91
CA ASP A 22 -2.05 8.61 17.92
C ASP A 22 -2.81 8.55 16.58
N THR A 23 -2.30 7.82 15.59
CA THR A 23 -2.91 7.83 14.26
C THR A 23 -4.17 7.00 14.15
N LEU A 24 -5.14 7.49 13.39
CA LEU A 24 -6.32 6.70 12.98
C LEU A 24 -5.99 5.72 11.84
N GLY A 25 -4.90 5.95 11.09
CA GLY A 25 -4.52 5.12 9.96
C GLY A 25 -3.46 5.76 9.08
N PHE A 26 -3.02 5.00 8.08
CA PHE A 26 -2.07 5.46 7.09
C PHE A 26 -2.36 4.81 5.74
N SER A 27 -1.78 5.34 4.67
CA SER A 27 -1.84 4.69 3.35
C SER A 27 -0.49 4.63 2.67
N ILE A 28 -0.28 3.57 1.91
CA ILE A 28 0.78 3.41 0.92
C ILE A 28 0.09 3.36 -0.44
N ASN A 29 0.44 4.29 -1.32
CA ASN A 29 -0.19 4.50 -2.61
C ASN A 29 0.81 4.18 -3.71
N LEU A 30 0.44 3.31 -4.65
CA LEU A 30 1.21 2.94 -5.83
C LEU A 30 0.39 3.26 -7.09
N GLY A 31 0.97 3.97 -8.05
CA GLY A 31 0.29 4.34 -9.29
C GLY A 31 1.21 4.95 -10.33
N CYS A 32 0.61 5.68 -11.28
CA CYS A 32 1.36 6.57 -12.18
C CYS A 32 1.30 8.04 -11.74
N SER A 33 0.29 8.41 -10.94
CA SER A 33 0.11 9.77 -10.42
C SER A 33 -0.64 9.74 -9.08
N SER A 34 -0.83 10.89 -8.44
CA SER A 34 -1.69 11.00 -7.25
C SER A 34 -3.19 10.83 -7.56
N LYS A 35 -3.59 10.95 -8.83
CA LYS A 35 -4.99 10.79 -9.31
C LYS A 35 -5.27 9.36 -9.78
N ASP A 36 -4.23 8.62 -10.14
CA ASP A 36 -4.31 7.31 -10.78
C ASP A 36 -3.47 6.29 -10.02
N LEU A 37 -4.14 5.58 -9.12
CA LEU A 37 -3.56 4.62 -8.19
C LEU A 37 -3.97 3.20 -8.59
N ALA A 38 -2.97 2.36 -8.86
CA ALA A 38 -3.14 0.94 -9.05
C ALA A 38 -3.43 0.23 -7.72
N LEU A 39 -2.79 0.69 -6.63
CA LEU A 39 -3.03 0.20 -5.27
C LEU A 39 -3.01 1.36 -4.28
N HIS A 40 -4.09 1.47 -3.51
CA HIS A 40 -4.18 2.23 -2.27
C HIS A 40 -4.31 1.24 -1.13
N PHE A 41 -3.20 0.97 -0.42
CA PHE A 41 -3.18 0.10 0.75
C PHE A 41 -3.34 0.96 2.01
N ASN A 42 -4.46 0.81 2.72
CA ASN A 42 -4.87 1.72 3.79
C ASN A 42 -5.34 0.99 5.06
N PRO A 43 -4.41 0.67 5.97
CA PRO A 43 -4.75 0.24 7.33
C PRO A 43 -5.44 1.37 8.10
N ARG A 44 -6.63 1.07 8.65
CA ARG A 44 -7.48 1.95 9.44
C ARG A 44 -7.64 1.36 10.84
N PHE A 45 -7.00 1.95 11.84
CA PHE A 45 -7.02 1.47 13.23
C PHE A 45 -8.34 1.75 13.94
N ASN A 46 -9.09 2.76 13.52
CA ASN A 46 -10.41 3.08 14.06
C ASN A 46 -11.49 2.08 13.62
N GLU A 47 -11.30 1.42 12.48
CA GLU A 47 -12.20 0.39 11.94
C GLU A 47 -11.63 -1.04 12.15
N SER A 48 -10.39 -1.17 12.63
CA SER A 48 -9.66 -2.45 12.71
C SER A 48 -9.66 -3.22 11.39
N VAL A 49 -9.37 -2.53 10.28
CA VAL A 49 -9.46 -3.09 8.92
C VAL A 49 -8.34 -2.56 8.03
N ILE A 50 -7.90 -3.36 7.09
CA ILE A 50 -7.09 -2.93 5.94
C ILE A 50 -8.03 -2.73 4.76
N VAL A 51 -8.10 -1.50 4.25
CA VAL A 51 -8.82 -1.20 3.01
C VAL A 51 -7.84 -1.15 1.86
N CYS A 52 -8.12 -1.90 0.80
CA CYS A 52 -7.46 -1.77 -0.49
C CYS A 52 -8.41 -1.19 -1.52
N ASN A 53 -7.94 -0.27 -2.35
CA ASN A 53 -8.72 0.25 -3.47
C ASN A 53 -7.80 0.67 -4.63
N SER A 54 -8.38 1.01 -5.77
CA SER A 54 -7.73 1.73 -6.85
C SER A 54 -8.40 3.09 -7.03
N LYS A 55 -7.67 4.03 -7.65
CA LYS A 55 -8.16 5.35 -8.03
C LYS A 55 -7.92 5.55 -9.52
N CYS A 56 -8.92 6.01 -10.26
CA CYS A 56 -8.81 6.27 -11.70
C CYS A 56 -9.41 7.64 -11.97
N SER A 57 -8.65 8.54 -12.59
CA SER A 57 -9.09 9.92 -12.86
C SER A 57 -9.66 10.60 -11.61
N ASP A 58 -8.93 10.47 -10.50
CA ASP A 58 -9.29 11.03 -9.19
C ASP A 58 -10.57 10.45 -8.55
N SER A 59 -11.13 9.38 -9.13
CA SER A 59 -12.32 8.69 -8.62
C SER A 59 -11.97 7.34 -8.00
N TRP A 60 -12.39 7.15 -6.75
CA TRP A 60 -12.25 5.88 -6.04
C TRP A 60 -13.11 4.80 -6.69
N GLN A 61 -12.60 3.58 -6.70
CA GLN A 61 -13.29 2.40 -7.20
C GLN A 61 -13.91 1.60 -6.02
N ALA A 62 -14.28 0.34 -6.24
CA ALA A 62 -14.83 -0.50 -5.16
C ALA A 62 -13.77 -0.84 -4.09
N GLU A 63 -14.10 -0.70 -2.81
CA GLU A 63 -13.21 -1.10 -1.71
C GLU A 63 -13.11 -2.63 -1.59
N HIS A 64 -11.91 -3.13 -1.30
CA HIS A 64 -11.67 -4.46 -0.74
C HIS A 64 -11.28 -4.29 0.72
N ARG A 65 -11.93 -5.04 1.61
CA ARG A 65 -11.74 -4.91 3.06
C ARG A 65 -11.23 -6.23 3.63
N ASP A 66 -10.06 -6.19 4.26
CA ASP A 66 -9.49 -7.30 5.01
C ASP A 66 -9.48 -6.95 6.50
N ARG A 67 -10.12 -7.79 7.34
CA ARG A 67 -10.21 -7.57 8.79
C ARG A 67 -8.97 -8.04 9.55
N HIS A 68 -7.98 -8.59 8.86
CA HIS A 68 -6.71 -9.01 9.44
C HIS A 68 -5.72 -7.84 9.53
N LEU A 69 -5.62 -7.23 10.71
CA LEU A 69 -4.73 -6.10 10.99
C LEU A 69 -3.72 -6.46 12.11
N PRO A 70 -2.59 -7.12 11.78
CA PRO A 70 -1.70 -7.77 12.75
C PRO A 70 -0.60 -6.84 13.28
N PHE A 71 -0.87 -5.54 13.40
CA PHE A 71 0.09 -4.56 13.90
C PHE A 71 -0.63 -3.41 14.61
N PHE A 72 0.12 -2.66 15.43
CA PHE A 72 -0.47 -1.70 16.37
C PHE A 72 0.12 -0.30 16.19
N ARG A 73 -0.61 0.71 16.68
CA ARG A 73 -0.08 2.08 16.79
C ARG A 73 1.22 2.09 17.59
N GLY A 74 2.16 2.96 17.22
CA GLY A 74 3.45 3.11 17.90
C GLY A 74 4.55 2.11 17.49
N CYS A 75 4.19 0.97 16.87
CA CYS A 75 5.18 -0.04 16.50
C CYS A 75 5.91 0.28 15.19
N THR A 76 7.05 -0.40 14.97
CA THR A 76 7.76 -0.37 13.67
C THR A 76 7.44 -1.63 12.90
N VAL A 77 6.98 -1.48 11.68
CA VAL A 77 6.54 -2.59 10.82
C VAL A 77 7.31 -2.60 9.51
N LYS A 78 7.26 -3.76 8.84
CA LYS A 78 7.81 -3.98 7.51
C LYS A 78 6.75 -4.65 6.64
N PHE A 79 6.54 -4.09 5.46
CA PHE A 79 5.67 -4.63 4.41
C PHE A 79 6.50 -5.01 3.19
N PHE A 80 6.08 -6.06 2.50
CA PHE A 80 6.55 -6.39 1.16
C PHE A 80 5.38 -6.28 0.20
N ILE A 81 5.47 -5.39 -0.77
CA ILE A 81 4.46 -5.19 -1.79
C ILE A 81 5.05 -5.69 -3.09
N GLU A 82 4.58 -6.83 -3.56
CA GLU A 82 4.97 -7.40 -4.84
C GLU A 82 3.96 -6.96 -5.91
N MET A 83 4.48 -6.53 -7.06
CA MET A 83 3.69 -6.34 -8.26
C MET A 83 3.77 -7.62 -9.09
N LEU A 84 2.63 -8.26 -9.32
CA LEU A 84 2.47 -9.31 -10.32
C LEU A 84 1.76 -8.72 -11.54
N SER A 85 1.65 -9.49 -12.63
CA SER A 85 0.99 -9.01 -13.85
C SER A 85 -0.49 -8.68 -13.62
N ASP A 86 -1.18 -9.52 -12.86
CA ASP A 86 -2.62 -9.48 -12.63
C ASP A 86 -3.03 -8.92 -11.25
N LYS A 87 -2.10 -8.79 -10.31
CA LYS A 87 -2.39 -8.42 -8.92
C LYS A 87 -1.21 -7.77 -8.20
N PHE A 88 -1.52 -7.15 -7.08
CA PHE A 88 -0.58 -6.78 -6.04
C PHE A 88 -0.73 -7.73 -4.86
N ARG A 89 0.40 -8.11 -4.27
CA ARG A 89 0.44 -8.94 -3.07
C ARG A 89 1.20 -8.21 -1.98
N VAL A 90 0.52 -7.92 -0.88
CA VAL A 90 1.10 -7.26 0.30
C VAL A 90 1.30 -8.28 1.40
N LYS A 91 2.54 -8.64 1.68
CA LYS A 91 2.90 -9.49 2.82
C LYS A 91 3.07 -8.66 4.07
N LEU A 92 2.26 -8.96 5.08
CA LEU A 92 2.24 -8.30 6.38
C LEU A 92 3.33 -8.85 7.32
N PRO A 93 3.59 -8.18 8.47
CA PRO A 93 4.67 -8.58 9.38
C PRO A 93 4.58 -10.02 9.90
N ASP A 94 3.38 -10.55 10.08
CA ASP A 94 3.11 -11.91 10.57
C ASP A 94 3.06 -12.96 9.45
N GLY A 95 3.22 -12.55 8.19
CA GLY A 95 3.20 -13.42 7.03
C GLY A 95 1.86 -13.51 6.30
N HIS A 96 0.77 -12.92 6.84
CA HIS A 96 -0.50 -12.82 6.12
C HIS A 96 -0.34 -12.05 4.80
N GLU A 97 -1.07 -12.46 3.77
CA GLU A 97 -1.00 -11.86 2.44
C GLU A 97 -2.32 -11.20 2.07
N VAL A 98 -2.29 -9.87 1.90
CA VAL A 98 -3.41 -9.13 1.32
C VAL A 98 -3.22 -9.07 -0.20
N VAL A 99 -4.19 -9.59 -0.94
CA VAL A 99 -4.17 -9.63 -2.41
C VAL A 99 -5.17 -8.63 -2.99
N PHE A 100 -4.72 -7.83 -3.96
CA PHE A 100 -5.56 -6.84 -4.62
C PHE A 100 -5.36 -6.87 -6.14
N PRO A 101 -6.42 -6.90 -6.97
CA PRO A 101 -6.29 -7.00 -8.42
C PRO A 101 -5.64 -5.77 -9.05
N ASN A 102 -4.80 -5.97 -10.07
CA ASN A 102 -4.30 -4.92 -10.95
C ASN A 102 -5.39 -4.52 -11.95
N ARG A 103 -6.44 -3.86 -11.45
CA ARG A 103 -7.70 -3.57 -12.17
C ARG A 103 -7.52 -2.90 -13.52
N HIS A 104 -6.48 -2.09 -13.64
CA HIS A 104 -6.25 -1.23 -14.80
C HIS A 104 -5.09 -1.71 -15.68
N GLY A 105 -4.55 -2.92 -15.41
CA GLY A 105 -3.51 -3.53 -16.25
C GLY A 105 -2.18 -2.78 -16.27
N TYR A 106 -1.82 -2.10 -15.17
CA TYR A 106 -0.53 -1.40 -15.08
C TYR A 106 0.62 -2.37 -15.32
N ARG A 107 1.56 -1.99 -16.21
CA ARG A 107 2.81 -2.72 -16.44
C ARG A 107 4.03 -2.06 -15.78
N LYS A 108 3.84 -0.86 -15.24
CA LYS A 108 4.84 -0.09 -14.51
C LYS A 108 4.16 0.82 -13.49
N ILE A 109 4.74 0.93 -12.31
CA ILE A 109 4.40 1.90 -11.27
C ILE A 109 5.54 2.92 -11.18
N SER A 110 5.20 4.19 -11.36
CA SER A 110 6.14 5.31 -11.36
C SER A 110 5.96 6.30 -10.22
N TYR A 111 4.88 6.15 -9.46
CA TYR A 111 4.52 7.02 -8.36
C TYR A 111 4.30 6.22 -7.09
N VAL A 112 4.93 6.68 -6.00
CA VAL A 112 4.64 6.20 -4.65
C VAL A 112 4.42 7.36 -3.71
N SER A 113 3.37 7.27 -2.88
CA SER A 113 3.22 8.15 -1.74
C SER A 113 2.80 7.42 -0.50
N VAL A 114 3.23 7.96 0.65
CA VAL A 114 2.78 7.53 1.96
C VAL A 114 2.09 8.72 2.60
N LYS A 115 0.91 8.47 3.18
CA LYS A 115 0.10 9.49 3.87
C LYS A 115 -0.36 8.98 5.23
N GLY A 116 -0.74 9.90 6.12
CA GLY A 116 -1.19 9.57 7.48
C GLY A 116 -0.03 9.26 8.44
N GLY A 117 -0.32 8.55 9.52
CA GLY A 117 0.61 8.33 10.62
C GLY A 117 1.64 7.21 10.38
N PHE A 118 2.37 7.27 9.26
CA PHE A 118 3.43 6.32 8.94
C PHE A 118 4.71 7.05 8.52
N LYS A 119 5.72 6.99 9.39
CA LYS A 119 7.05 7.55 9.10
C LYS A 119 7.92 6.48 8.46
N ILE A 120 8.28 6.67 7.20
CA ILE A 120 9.20 5.77 6.49
C ILE A 120 10.57 5.78 7.18
N VAL A 121 11.09 4.58 7.45
CA VAL A 121 12.45 4.34 7.97
C VAL A 121 13.34 3.79 6.87
N SER A 122 12.82 2.89 6.04
CA SER A 122 13.53 2.33 4.90
C SER A 122 12.57 2.04 3.76
N PHE A 123 13.03 2.27 2.54
CA PHE A 123 12.29 2.05 1.31
C PHE A 123 13.27 1.50 0.29
N LYS A 124 13.01 0.30 -0.22
CA LYS A 124 13.89 -0.32 -1.23
C LYS A 124 13.03 -1.12 -2.22
N LEU A 125 13.22 -0.87 -3.50
CA LEU A 125 12.68 -1.70 -4.58
C LEU A 125 13.56 -2.94 -4.77
#